data_AF-A0A7S2LN29-F1
#
_entry.id   AF-A0A7S2LN29-F1
#
_cell.length_a   1.000
_cell.length_b   1.000
_cell.length_c   1.000
_cell.angle_alpha   90.00
_cell.angle_beta   90.00
_cell.angle_gamma   90.00
#
_symmetry.space_group_name_H-M   'P 1'
#
loop_
_entity.id
_entity.type
_entity.pdbx_description
1 polymer ?
#
loop_
_entity_poly.entity_id
_entity_poly.type
_entity_poly.pdbx_seq_one_letter_code
_entity_poly.pdbx_strand_id
1 'polypeptide(L)'
;VVHRDVKPENFLLETEDSECLTLKLADFGIATSMKLPQGAADSAEAGHEGSHVNGSCPYMAPELLTRRWHSIVQDSETRTKSSSRAVLCAGDLWSCGVVIYVMLSGNLPFGESADAICSGVPADFSGKVWQGGGA
;
A
#
# COMPACT_ATOMS: atom_id res chain seq x y z
N VAL A 1 -5.61 -3.34 10.67
CA VAL A 1 -4.27 -3.78 10.19
C VAL A 1 -3.91 -2.88 9.02
N VAL A 2 -2.65 -2.50 8.86
CA VAL A 2 -2.13 -1.88 7.62
C VAL A 2 -1.21 -2.89 6.96
N HIS A 3 -1.44 -3.19 5.68
CA HIS A 3 -0.73 -4.24 4.95
C HIS A 3 0.67 -3.80 4.52
N ARG A 4 0.82 -2.56 4.01
CA ARG A 4 2.07 -1.95 3.55
C ARG A 4 2.74 -2.56 2.31
N ASP A 5 2.13 -3.57 1.69
CA ASP A 5 2.62 -4.20 0.45
C ASP A 5 1.44 -4.65 -0.43
N VAL A 6 0.43 -3.79 -0.57
CA VAL A 6 -0.70 -4.09 -1.45
C VAL A 6 -0.23 -4.01 -2.90
N LYS A 7 -0.27 -5.14 -3.60
CA LYS A 7 0.18 -5.31 -4.99
C LYS A 7 -0.51 -6.52 -5.61
N PRO A 8 -0.56 -6.65 -6.96
CA PRO A 8 -1.25 -7.74 -7.63
C PRO A 8 -0.79 -9.13 -7.16
N GLU A 9 0.50 -9.30 -6.89
CA GLU A 9 1.10 -10.57 -6.45
C GLU A 9 0.58 -11.05 -5.08
N ASN A 10 0.09 -10.11 -4.27
CA ASN A 10 -0.45 -10.39 -2.94
C ASN A 10 -1.97 -10.60 -2.95
N PHE A 11 -2.62 -10.55 -4.12
CA PHE A 11 -4.02 -10.95 -4.27
C PHE A 11 -4.11 -12.38 -4.80
N LEU A 12 -4.74 -13.24 -4.01
CA LEU A 12 -5.12 -14.58 -4.42
C LEU A 12 -6.53 -14.55 -5.00
N LEU A 13 -6.77 -15.34 -6.04
CA LEU A 13 -8.07 -15.47 -6.66
C LEU A 13 -8.67 -16.83 -6.30
N GLU A 14 -9.88 -16.81 -5.77
CA GLU A 14 -10.73 -17.98 -5.55
C GLU A 14 -11.92 -17.91 -6.50
N THR A 15 -12.16 -19.01 -7.20
CA THR A 15 -13.31 -19.19 -8.10
C THR A 15 -14.08 -20.43 -7.63
N GLU A 16 -15.33 -20.24 -7.24
CA GLU A 16 -16.26 -21.35 -6.97
C GLU A 16 -17.02 -21.74 -8.25
N ASP A 17 -17.31 -20.77 -9.11
CA ASP A 17 -17.91 -20.91 -10.43
C ASP A 17 -17.44 -19.80 -11.39
N SER A 18 -17.87 -19.86 -12.66
CA SER A 18 -17.44 -18.94 -13.74
C SER A 18 -17.90 -17.49 -13.57
N GLU A 19 -18.81 -17.20 -12.64
CA GLU A 19 -19.47 -15.90 -12.51
C GLU A 19 -19.04 -15.15 -11.24
N CYS A 20 -18.54 -15.88 -10.23
CA CYS A 20 -18.11 -15.29 -8.95
C CYS A 20 -16.61 -15.44 -8.73
N LEU A 21 -15.91 -14.30 -8.82
CA LEU A 21 -14.48 -14.21 -8.53
C LEU A 21 -14.25 -13.53 -7.17
N THR A 22 -13.66 -14.26 -6.23
CA THR A 22 -13.31 -13.72 -4.91
C THR A 22 -11.82 -13.38 -4.87
N LEU A 23 -11.50 -12.10 -4.64
CA LEU A 23 -10.13 -11.63 -4.40
C LEU A 23 -9.82 -11.66 -2.90
N LYS A 24 -8.77 -12.38 -2.50
CA LYS A 24 -8.28 -12.47 -1.12
C LYS A 24 -6.89 -11.86 -1.02
N LEU A 25 -6.72 -10.91 -0.09
CA LEU A 25 -5.41 -10.32 0.19
C LEU A 25 -4.58 -11.27 1.08
N ALA A 26 -3.32 -11.48 0.72
CA ALA A 26 -2.37 -12.36 1.38
C ALA A 26 -1.01 -11.65 1.60
N ASP A 27 -0.11 -12.32 2.32
CA ASP A 27 1.24 -11.84 2.66
C ASP A 27 1.28 -10.60 3.60
N PHE A 28 0.94 -10.85 4.86
CA PHE A 28 1.04 -9.85 5.93
C PHE A 28 2.45 -9.75 6.53
N GLY A 29 3.49 -10.20 5.83
CA GLY A 29 4.86 -10.32 6.36
C GLY A 29 5.49 -9.00 6.83
N ILE A 30 5.02 -7.87 6.31
CA ILE A 30 5.43 -6.52 6.74
C ILE A 30 4.28 -5.66 7.30
N ALA A 31 3.12 -6.29 7.53
CA ALA A 31 1.93 -5.61 8.00
C ALA A 31 2.08 -5.16 9.45
N THR A 32 1.39 -4.08 9.82
CA THR A 32 1.40 -3.58 11.20
C THR A 32 0.00 -3.53 11.80
N SER A 33 -0.09 -3.89 13.09
CA SER A 33 -1.36 -3.86 13.81
C SER A 33 -1.66 -2.47 14.32
N MET A 34 -2.90 -2.05 14.08
CA MET A 34 -3.40 -0.83 14.67
C MET A 34 -4.02 -1.13 16.04
N LYS A 35 -3.22 -1.28 17.10
CA LYS A 35 -3.79 -1.27 18.46
C LYS A 35 -4.45 0.09 18.71
N LEU A 36 -5.75 0.10 18.97
CA LEU A 36 -6.44 1.27 19.52
C LEU A 36 -5.85 1.54 20.91
N PRO A 37 -5.75 2.80 21.37
CA PRO A 37 -5.39 3.08 22.74
C PRO A 37 -6.54 2.64 23.64
N GLN A 38 -6.61 1.34 23.96
CA GLN A 38 -7.32 0.87 25.13
C GLN A 38 -6.50 1.28 26.35
N GLY A 39 -7.17 1.83 27.36
CA GLY A 39 -6.55 2.47 28.53
C GLY A 39 -5.37 1.69 29.11
N ALA A 40 -4.36 2.45 29.51
CA ALA A 40 -3.13 2.07 30.19
C ALA A 40 -3.11 0.68 30.87
N ALA A 41 -2.73 -0.34 30.11
CA ALA A 41 -1.97 -1.51 30.54
C ALA A 41 -1.87 -2.40 29.30
N ASP A 42 -0.69 -2.45 28.70
CA ASP A 42 -0.12 -3.63 28.03
C ASP A 42 1.14 -3.16 27.29
N SER A 43 2.22 -3.17 28.05
CA SER A 43 3.57 -3.35 27.53
C SER A 43 3.59 -4.63 26.69
N ALA A 44 3.41 -4.50 25.39
CA ALA A 44 3.59 -5.56 24.43
C ALA A 44 4.32 -4.96 23.23
N GLU A 45 5.65 -5.12 23.30
CA GLU A 45 6.62 -5.17 22.22
C GLU A 45 6.12 -4.57 20.90
N ALA A 46 6.40 -3.28 20.72
CA ALA A 46 6.50 -2.73 19.39
C ALA A 46 7.66 -3.49 18.71
N GLY A 47 7.32 -4.43 17.83
CA GLY A 47 8.28 -5.11 16.96
C GLY A 47 9.25 -4.07 16.42
N HIS A 48 10.51 -4.25 16.77
CA HIS A 48 11.61 -3.36 16.39
C HIS A 48 11.95 -3.65 14.93
N GLU A 49 11.07 -3.20 14.02
CA GLU A 49 11.23 -3.45 12.58
C GLU A 49 11.51 -2.15 11.84
N GLY A 50 12.80 -1.91 11.67
CA GLY A 50 13.36 -1.56 10.37
C GLY A 50 12.98 -0.19 9.82
N SER A 51 13.90 0.75 10.02
CA SER A 51 14.07 2.05 9.34
C SER A 51 14.12 2.00 7.79
N HIS A 52 13.69 0.92 7.15
CA HIS A 52 13.75 0.75 5.70
C HIS A 52 12.37 0.95 5.06
N VAL A 53 12.38 1.53 3.86
CA VAL A 53 11.23 1.61 2.96
C VAL A 53 10.89 0.17 2.56
N ASN A 54 10.13 -0.53 3.39
CA ASN A 54 9.63 -1.87 3.08
C ASN A 54 8.32 -1.70 2.29
N GLY A 55 8.22 -2.41 1.18
CA GLY A 55 7.09 -2.38 0.26
C GLY A 55 7.56 -2.32 -1.20
N SER A 56 6.66 -2.62 -2.11
CA SER A 56 6.94 -2.63 -3.55
C SER A 56 6.78 -1.23 -4.13
N CYS A 57 7.91 -0.55 -4.41
CA CYS A 57 7.99 0.87 -4.81
C CYS A 57 6.90 1.34 -5.80
N PRO A 58 6.60 0.64 -6.92
CA PRO A 58 5.60 1.10 -7.89
C PRO A 58 4.19 1.30 -7.32
N TYR A 59 3.89 0.65 -6.18
CA TYR A 59 2.59 0.67 -5.53
C TYR A 59 2.56 1.58 -4.29
N MET A 60 3.68 2.19 -3.91
CA MET A 60 3.78 3.01 -2.71
C MET A 60 3.26 4.43 -2.94
N ALA A 61 2.61 4.98 -1.92
CA ALA A 61 2.18 6.38 -1.93
C ALA A 61 3.39 7.34 -1.90
N PRO A 62 3.35 8.47 -2.63
CA PRO A 62 4.48 9.40 -2.73
C PRO A 62 4.92 9.92 -1.36
N GLU A 63 4.00 10.16 -0.43
CA GLU A 63 4.31 10.62 0.92
C GLU A 63 5.17 9.63 1.72
N LEU A 64 5.04 8.32 1.46
CA LEU A 64 5.83 7.25 2.07
C LEU A 64 7.25 7.16 1.49
N LEU A 65 7.47 7.72 0.30
CA LEU A 65 8.76 7.75 -0.41
C LEU A 65 9.59 9.01 -0.06
N THR A 66 9.02 9.95 0.68
CA THR A 66 9.70 11.20 1.04
C THR A 66 10.74 11.00 2.15
N ARG A 67 11.83 11.78 2.09
CA ARG A 67 12.84 11.84 3.18
C ARG A 67 12.24 12.18 4.55
N ARG A 68 11.15 12.96 4.56
CA ARG A 68 10.43 13.33 5.78
C ARG A 68 9.85 12.08 6.47
N TRP A 69 9.30 11.15 5.70
CA TRP A 69 8.81 9.88 6.23
C TRP A 69 9.93 9.09 6.91
N HIS A 70 11.11 9.02 6.29
CA HIS A 70 12.26 8.30 6.84
C HIS A 70 12.69 8.87 8.20
N SER A 71 12.67 10.19 8.33
CA SER A 71 12.98 10.88 9.59
C SER A 71 11.93 10.62 10.68
N ILE A 72 10.65 10.51 10.32
CA ILE A 72 9.56 10.26 11.28
C ILE A 72 9.61 8.82 11.82
N VAL A 73 9.98 7.85 10.99
CA VAL A 73 10.06 6.45 11.40
C VAL A 73 11.24 6.20 12.35
N GLN A 74 12.34 6.94 12.21
CA GLN A 74 13.51 6.80 13.10
C GLN A 74 13.29 7.39 14.50
N ASP A 75 12.43 8.39 14.68
CA ASP A 75 12.25 9.13 15.94
C ASP A 75 11.09 8.58 16.82
N SER A 76 10.82 7.28 16.77
CA SER A 76 9.53 6.68 17.18
C SER A 76 9.19 6.66 18.69
N GLU A 77 9.82 7.48 19.52
CA GLU A 77 9.59 7.46 20.96
C GLU A 77 8.41 8.32 21.46
N THR A 78 7.97 9.42 20.82
CA THR A 78 6.83 10.19 21.36
C THR A 78 5.89 10.89 20.35
N ARG A 79 4.58 10.87 20.66
CA ARG A 79 3.45 11.68 20.12
C ARG A 79 3.12 11.70 18.62
N THR A 80 4.00 11.27 17.71
CA THR A 80 3.75 11.28 16.25
C THR A 80 3.06 10.01 15.72
N LYS A 81 2.94 8.96 16.55
CA LYS A 81 2.41 7.63 16.16
C LYS A 81 1.03 7.67 15.50
N SER A 82 0.09 8.51 15.98
CA SER A 82 -1.26 8.59 15.41
C SER A 82 -1.28 9.17 14.00
N SER A 83 -0.48 10.20 13.74
CA SER A 83 -0.36 10.81 12.41
C SER A 83 0.37 9.88 11.44
N SER A 84 1.42 9.18 11.90
CA SER A 84 2.10 8.16 11.09
C SER A 84 1.17 7.00 10.70
N ARG A 85 0.22 6.62 11.56
CA ARG A 85 -0.75 5.56 11.25
C ARG A 85 -1.77 5.99 10.21
N ALA A 86 -2.29 7.21 10.30
CA ALA A 86 -3.19 7.74 9.27
C ALA A 86 -2.51 7.76 7.89
N VAL A 87 -1.23 8.15 7.84
CA VAL A 87 -0.41 8.12 6.61
C VAL A 87 -0.25 6.69 6.09
N LEU A 88 0.07 5.72 6.96
CA LEU A 88 0.18 4.32 6.59
C LEU A 88 -1.14 3.74 6.03
N CYS A 89 -2.28 4.06 6.64
CA CYS A 89 -3.60 3.64 6.15
C CYS A 89 -3.93 4.26 4.79
N ALA A 90 -3.63 5.55 4.61
CA ALA A 90 -3.78 6.22 3.32
C ALA A 90 -2.85 5.61 2.26
N GLY A 91 -1.68 5.11 2.69
CA GLY A 91 -0.76 4.34 1.87
C GLY A 91 -1.39 3.10 1.24
N ASP A 92 -2.06 2.25 2.01
CA ASP A 92 -2.75 1.07 1.47
C ASP A 92 -3.86 1.47 0.47
N LEU A 93 -4.57 2.57 0.71
CA LEU A 93 -5.60 3.07 -0.23
C LEU A 93 -4.98 3.54 -1.56
N TRP A 94 -3.82 4.21 -1.50
CA TRP A 94 -3.07 4.57 -2.71
C TRP A 94 -2.67 3.31 -3.50
N SER A 95 -2.09 2.33 -2.81
CA SER A 95 -1.70 1.06 -3.42
C SER A 95 -2.87 0.34 -4.08
N CYS A 96 -4.06 0.32 -3.45
CA CYS A 96 -5.29 -0.17 -4.07
C CYS A 96 -5.63 0.56 -5.37
N GLY A 97 -5.48 1.89 -5.42
CA GLY A 97 -5.70 2.67 -6.64
C GLY A 97 -4.74 2.30 -7.77
N VAL A 98 -3.46 2.08 -7.44
CA VAL A 98 -2.46 1.59 -8.40
C VAL A 98 -2.83 0.19 -8.90
N VAL A 99 -3.22 -0.73 -8.01
CA VAL A 99 -3.63 -2.09 -8.37
C VAL A 99 -4.84 -2.07 -9.32
N ILE A 100 -5.87 -1.27 -9.02
CA ILE A 100 -7.04 -1.12 -9.89
C ILE A 100 -6.64 -0.61 -11.27
N TYR A 101 -5.76 0.40 -11.33
CA TYR A 101 -5.26 0.92 -12.61
C TYR A 101 -4.51 -0.15 -13.40
N VAL A 102 -3.63 -0.93 -12.75
CA VAL A 102 -2.89 -2.02 -13.39
C VAL A 102 -3.84 -3.09 -13.90
N MET A 103 -4.85 -3.48 -13.13
CA MET A 103 -5.85 -4.47 -13.54
C MET A 103 -6.64 -4.02 -14.77
N LEU A 104 -6.96 -2.73 -14.87
CA LEU A 104 -7.76 -2.19 -15.98
C LEU A 104 -6.94 -1.87 -17.24
N SER A 105 -5.66 -1.52 -17.08
CA SER A 105 -4.83 -1.01 -18.18
C SER A 105 -3.65 -1.91 -18.57
N GLY A 106 -3.23 -2.82 -17.69
CA GLY A 106 -1.99 -3.59 -17.81
C GLY A 106 -0.70 -2.76 -17.65
N ASN A 107 -0.80 -1.49 -17.28
CA ASN A 107 0.34 -0.56 -17.18
C ASN A 107 0.45 0.03 -15.76
N LEU A 108 1.65 0.47 -15.38
CA LEU A 108 1.83 1.25 -14.15
C LEU A 108 1.46 2.72 -14.39
N PRO A 109 0.68 3.36 -13.49
CA PRO A 109 0.19 4.74 -13.71
C PRO A 109 1.30 5.80 -13.60
N PHE A 110 2.34 5.54 -12.82
CA PHE A 110 3.40 6.51 -12.51
C PHE A 110 4.82 5.98 -12.77
N GLY A 111 4.96 4.79 -13.38
CA GLY A 111 6.24 4.12 -13.57
C GLY A 111 6.73 3.36 -12.33
N GLU A 112 8.00 2.95 -12.34
CA GLU A 112 8.58 2.04 -11.32
C GLU A 112 9.41 2.76 -10.24
N SER A 113 9.88 3.98 -10.53
CA SER A 113 10.83 4.68 -9.65
C SER A 113 10.13 5.65 -8.71
N ALA A 114 10.74 5.86 -7.54
CA ALA A 114 10.27 6.85 -6.58
C ALA A 114 10.22 8.27 -7.18
N ASP A 115 11.18 8.63 -8.04
CA ASP A 115 11.20 9.93 -8.73
C ASP A 115 9.99 10.10 -9.66
N ALA A 116 9.61 9.04 -10.39
CA ALA A 116 8.45 9.10 -11.28
C ALA A 116 7.14 9.20 -10.49
N ILE A 117 7.01 8.44 -9.39
CA ILE A 117 5.86 8.50 -8.47
C ILE A 117 5.74 9.87 -7.79
N CYS A 118 6.88 10.47 -7.40
CA CYS A 118 6.92 11.77 -6.73
C CYS A 118 6.91 12.97 -7.69
N SER A 119 6.88 12.73 -9.02
CA SER A 119 6.94 13.79 -10.03
C SER A 119 5.72 14.72 -10.03
N GLY A 120 4.60 14.28 -9.44
CA GLY A 120 3.33 14.99 -9.47
C GLY A 120 2.60 14.93 -10.82
N VAL A 121 3.12 14.16 -11.78
CA VAL A 121 2.44 13.89 -13.05
C VAL A 121 1.20 13.03 -12.77
N PRO A 122 0.00 13.45 -13.21
CA PRO A 122 -1.23 12.67 -13.03
C PRO A 122 -1.18 11.35 -13.81
N ALA A 123 -1.91 10.34 -13.34
CA ALA A 123 -2.09 9.09 -14.08
C ALA A 123 -2.79 9.35 -15.42
N ASP A 124 -2.34 8.66 -16.46
CA ASP A 124 -2.89 8.78 -17.82
C ASP A 124 -4.11 7.86 -18.01
N PHE A 125 -5.27 8.44 -18.31
CA PHE A 125 -6.49 7.70 -18.61
C PHE A 125 -6.88 7.77 -20.09
N SER A 126 -6.01 8.28 -20.96
CA SER A 126 -6.25 8.43 -22.40
C SER A 126 -6.08 7.13 -23.20
N GLY A 127 -5.68 6.04 -22.53
CA GLY A 127 -5.53 4.72 -23.12
C GLY A 127 -6.82 4.19 -23.75
N LYS A 128 -6.68 3.20 -24.65
CA LYS A 128 -7.84 2.53 -25.23
C LYS A 128 -8.67 1.88 -24.13
N VAL A 129 -9.99 2.10 -24.18
CA VAL A 129 -10.96 1.40 -23.32
C VAL A 129 -10.75 -0.11 -23.48
N TRP A 130 -10.51 -0.79 -22.37
CA TRP A 130 -10.43 -2.25 -22.34
C TRP A 130 -11.76 -2.82 -22.84
N GLN A 131 -11.71 -3.61 -23.91
CA GLN A 131 -12.90 -4.17 -24.58
C GLN A 131 -13.37 -5.50 -23.96
N GLY A 132 -12.79 -5.91 -22.83
CA GLY A 132 -12.96 -7.27 -22.32
C GLY A 132 -12.15 -8.30 -23.12
N GLY A 133 -11.76 -9.40 -22.47
CA GLY A 133 -11.30 -10.58 -23.18
C GLY A 133 -12.51 -11.26 -23.83
N GLY A 134 -12.76 -10.97 -25.10
CA GLY A 134 -13.73 -11.74 -25.89
C GLY A 134 -13.24 -13.18 -26.02
N ALA A 135 -13.95 -14.11 -25.39
CA ALA A 135 -14.00 -15.50 -25.77
C ALA A 135 -15.30 -15.74 -26.55
#